data_AF-A0A2N5ZVU2-F1
#
_entry.id   AF-A0A2N5ZVU2-F1
#
_cell.length_a   1.000
_cell.length_b   1.000
_cell.length_c   1.000
_cell.angle_alpha   90.00
_cell.angle_beta   90.00
_cell.angle_gamma   90.00
#
_symmetry.space_group_name_H-M   'P 1'
#
loop_
_entity.id
_entity.type
_entity.pdbx_description
1 polymer ?
#
loop_
_entity_poly.entity_id
_entity_poly.type
_entity_poly.pdbx_seq_one_letter_code
_entity_poly.pdbx_strand_id
1 'polypeptide(L)'
;MDIKEKGSFEVSDEKVADLQIADYTTKVQPTDDMSYHDALVLAMQKEKAAFKLYSNLAERAPNEEMKGLFLSLAMEESKHKLRFELEYDENVLREN
;
A
#
# COMPACT_ATOMS: atom_id res chain seq x y z
N MET A 1 -17.94 30.68 -40.40
CA MET A 1 -16.82 30.72 -39.44
C MET A 1 -17.07 29.67 -38.35
N ASP A 2 -17.30 28.40 -38.69
CA ASP A 2 -16.33 27.37 -39.12
C ASP A 2 -15.32 26.96 -38.03
N ILE A 3 -15.86 26.43 -36.94
CA ILE A 3 -15.21 25.44 -36.07
C ILE A 3 -16.22 24.29 -35.84
N LYS A 4 -16.79 23.78 -36.94
CA LYS A 4 -17.74 22.66 -36.96
C LYS A 4 -17.21 21.48 -37.78
N GLU A 5 -15.91 21.38 -37.97
CA GLU A 5 -15.29 20.24 -38.66
C GLU A 5 -14.32 19.50 -37.74
N LYS A 6 -14.74 18.28 -37.37
CA LYS A 6 -13.90 17.15 -36.98
C LYS A 6 -13.14 17.27 -35.65
N GLY A 7 -13.88 17.33 -34.56
CA GLY A 7 -13.40 16.99 -33.22
C GLY A 7 -13.81 15.57 -32.81
N SER A 8 -13.53 14.56 -33.65
CA SER A 8 -13.61 13.16 -33.23
C SER A 8 -12.34 12.85 -32.46
N PHE A 9 -12.34 13.11 -31.16
CA PHE A 9 -11.38 12.44 -30.27
C PHE A 9 -11.89 11.01 -30.12
N GLU A 10 -11.36 10.10 -30.94
CA GLU A 10 -11.39 8.69 -30.63
C GLU A 10 -10.50 8.50 -29.39
N VAL A 11 -11.10 8.64 -28.20
CA VAL A 11 -10.50 8.12 -27.00
C VAL A 11 -10.52 6.62 -27.19
N SER A 12 -9.38 6.05 -27.60
CA SER A 12 -9.21 4.61 -27.59
C SER A 12 -9.53 4.12 -26.18
N ASP A 13 -10.46 3.16 -26.06
CA ASP A 13 -10.77 2.39 -24.85
C ASP A 13 -9.58 1.49 -24.43
N GLU A 14 -8.36 2.01 -24.53
CA GLU A 14 -7.23 1.41 -23.85
C GLU A 14 -7.54 1.53 -22.36
N LYS A 15 -7.93 0.39 -21.76
CA LYS A 15 -8.03 0.23 -20.32
C LYS A 15 -6.67 0.57 -19.73
N VAL A 16 -6.49 1.82 -19.32
CA VAL A 16 -5.33 2.23 -18.55
C VAL A 16 -5.39 1.42 -17.26
N ALA A 17 -4.43 0.52 -17.07
CA ALA A 17 -4.30 -0.23 -15.84
C ALA A 17 -3.92 0.75 -14.73
N ASP A 18 -4.92 1.23 -13.98
CA ASP A 18 -4.67 1.97 -12.75
C ASP A 18 -4.22 0.97 -11.67
N LEU A 19 -2.91 0.93 -11.46
CA LEU A 19 -2.29 0.08 -10.46
C LEU A 19 -2.48 0.63 -9.03
N GLN A 20 -2.99 1.86 -8.89
CA GLN A 20 -3.23 2.54 -7.61
C GLN A 20 -2.04 2.49 -6.65
N ILE A 21 -0.80 2.48 -7.17
CA ILE A 21 0.41 2.26 -6.36
C ILE A 21 0.57 3.34 -5.29
N ALA A 22 0.12 4.56 -5.58
CA ALA A 22 0.13 5.68 -4.64
C ALA A 22 -0.68 5.38 -3.37
N ASP A 23 -1.73 4.55 -3.44
CA ASP A 23 -2.58 4.19 -2.30
C ASP A 23 -1.86 3.33 -1.26
N TYR A 24 -0.68 2.79 -1.61
CA TYR A 24 0.17 2.00 -0.71
C TYR A 24 1.44 2.75 -0.27
N THR A 25 1.52 4.05 -0.52
CA THR A 25 2.65 4.86 -0.04
C THR A 25 2.30 5.56 1.28
N THR A 26 3.21 5.49 2.27
CA THR A 26 3.09 6.29 3.49
C THR A 26 3.50 7.72 3.18
N LYS A 27 2.70 8.71 3.62
CA LYS A 27 2.99 10.13 3.37
C LYS A 27 4.21 10.65 4.15
N VAL A 28 4.61 9.91 5.18
CA VAL A 28 5.74 10.23 6.06
C VAL A 28 6.98 9.50 5.55
N GLN A 29 8.06 10.24 5.35
CA GLN A 29 9.38 9.70 5.05
C GLN A 29 10.18 9.54 6.35
N PRO A 30 11.03 8.50 6.47
CA PRO A 30 11.94 8.39 7.60
C PRO A 30 12.93 9.56 7.61
N THR A 31 13.20 10.10 8.79
CA THR A 31 14.19 11.15 9.03
C THR A 31 15.18 10.71 10.09
N ASP A 32 16.39 11.28 10.10
CA ASP A 32 17.46 10.90 11.04
C ASP A 32 17.12 11.26 12.50
N ASP A 33 16.22 12.23 12.70
CA ASP A 33 15.75 12.73 13.99
C ASP A 33 14.39 12.15 14.42
N MET A 34 13.87 11.15 13.69
CA MET A 34 12.59 10.51 13.98
C MET A 34 12.61 9.85 15.36
N SER A 35 11.59 10.15 16.18
CA SER A 35 11.45 9.52 17.49
C SER A 35 11.16 8.02 17.35
N TYR A 36 11.48 7.22 18.38
CA TYR A 36 11.17 5.79 18.36
C TYR A 36 9.66 5.53 18.19
N HIS A 37 8.83 6.33 18.86
CA HIS A 37 7.38 6.35 18.68
C HIS A 37 6.99 6.56 17.21
N ASP A 38 7.51 7.60 16.57
CA ASP A 38 7.15 7.94 15.19
C ASP A 38 7.66 6.89 14.20
N ALA A 39 8.81 6.27 14.49
CA ALA A 39 9.35 5.16 13.71
C ALA A 39 8.44 3.93 13.77
N LEU A 40 7.91 3.59 14.95
CA LEU A 40 6.94 2.49 15.11
C LEU A 40 5.63 2.80 14.38
N VAL A 41 5.13 4.04 14.48
CA VAL A 41 3.93 4.47 13.75
C VAL A 41 4.14 4.37 12.24
N LEU A 42 5.28 4.84 11.73
CA LEU A 42 5.63 4.73 10.31
C LEU A 42 5.72 3.26 9.87
N ALA A 43 6.35 2.40 10.67
CA ALA A 43 6.46 0.97 10.38
C ALA A 43 5.06 0.33 10.27
N MET A 44 4.18 0.54 11.25
CA MET A 44 2.80 0.03 11.20
C MET A 44 2.01 0.51 9.97
N GLN A 45 2.21 1.77 9.56
CA GLN A 45 1.59 2.29 8.35
C GLN A 45 2.11 1.62 7.08
N LYS A 46 3.42 1.33 7.00
CA LYS A 46 4.03 0.61 5.89
C LYS A 46 3.53 -0.83 5.82
N GLU A 47 3.46 -1.54 6.95
CA GLU A 47 2.92 -2.91 6.97
C GLU A 47 1.46 -2.96 6.53
N LYS A 48 0.63 -2.00 6.98
CA LYS A 48 -0.76 -1.87 6.52
C LYS A 48 -0.87 -1.63 5.02
N ALA A 49 0.04 -0.84 4.46
CA ALA A 49 0.08 -0.55 3.04
C ALA A 49 0.53 -1.76 2.21
N ALA A 50 1.58 -2.46 2.65
CA ALA A 50 2.07 -3.69 2.03
C ALA A 50 1.01 -4.81 2.06
N PHE A 51 0.31 -4.98 3.18
CA PHE A 51 -0.83 -5.91 3.30
C PHE A 51 -1.87 -5.67 2.20
N LYS A 52 -2.30 -4.40 2.03
CA LYS A 52 -3.29 -4.03 1.01
C LYS A 52 -2.76 -4.26 -0.40
N LEU A 53 -1.49 -3.93 -0.65
CA LEU A 53 -0.85 -4.16 -1.94
C LEU A 53 -0.90 -5.64 -2.31
N TYR A 54 -0.42 -6.51 -1.42
CA TYR A 54 -0.40 -7.95 -1.70
C TYR A 54 -1.80 -8.55 -1.79
N SER A 55 -2.76 -8.08 -0.98
CA SER A 55 -4.16 -8.49 -1.10
C SER A 55 -4.73 -8.14 -2.49
N ASN A 56 -4.47 -6.92 -2.97
CA ASN A 56 -4.94 -6.46 -4.27
C ASN A 56 -4.21 -7.14 -5.45
N LEU A 57 -2.95 -7.51 -5.27
CA LEU A 57 -2.21 -8.32 -6.24
C LEU A 57 -2.72 -9.76 -6.28
N ALA A 58 -3.12 -10.34 -5.14
CA ALA A 58 -3.72 -11.67 -5.08
C ALA A 58 -5.04 -11.72 -5.87
N GLU A 59 -5.87 -10.67 -5.80
CA GLU A 59 -7.12 -10.55 -6.58
C GLU A 59 -6.89 -10.48 -8.10
N ARG A 60 -5.74 -9.94 -8.52
CA ARG A 60 -5.37 -9.74 -9.94
C ARG A 60 -4.40 -10.81 -10.45
N ALA A 61 -4.07 -11.80 -9.63
CA ALA A 61 -3.07 -12.80 -9.97
C ALA A 61 -3.52 -13.66 -11.16
N PRO A 62 -2.62 -13.95 -12.13
CA PRO A 62 -2.97 -14.68 -13.34
C PRO A 62 -3.17 -16.20 -13.12
N ASN A 63 -2.79 -16.73 -11.95
CA ASN A 63 -2.94 -18.14 -11.60
C ASN A 63 -2.97 -18.33 -10.06
N GLU A 64 -3.37 -19.52 -9.62
CA GLU A 64 -3.53 -19.84 -8.20
C GLU A 64 -2.19 -19.88 -7.43
N GLU A 65 -1.07 -20.19 -8.09
CA GLU A 65 0.26 -20.19 -7.46
C GLU A 65 0.66 -18.76 -7.05
N MET A 66 0.55 -17.81 -7.97
CA MET A 66 0.83 -16.39 -7.70
C MET A 66 -0.14 -15.81 -6.68
N LYS A 67 -1.43 -16.18 -6.74
CA LYS A 67 -2.41 -15.80 -5.74
C LYS A 67 -2.02 -16.30 -4.35
N GLY A 68 -1.61 -17.56 -4.24
CA GLY A 68 -1.13 -18.15 -2.99
C GLY A 68 0.09 -17.42 -2.44
N LEU A 69 1.04 -17.05 -3.30
CA LEU A 69 2.22 -16.26 -2.92
C LEU A 69 1.83 -14.88 -2.40
N PHE A 70 0.95 -14.15 -3.08
CA PHE A 70 0.54 -12.82 -2.60
C PHE A 70 -0.26 -12.89 -1.30
N LEU A 71 -1.12 -13.90 -1.13
CA LEU A 71 -1.83 -14.11 0.14
C LEU A 71 -0.88 -14.45 1.29
N SER A 72 0.19 -15.23 1.04
CA SER A 72 1.17 -15.54 2.08
C SER A 72 1.97 -14.30 2.48
N LEU A 73 2.36 -13.46 1.52
CA LEU A 73 3.01 -12.18 1.79
C LEU A 73 2.10 -11.24 2.60
N ALA A 74 0.82 -11.08 2.21
CA ALA A 74 -0.13 -10.30 2.99
C ALA A 74 -0.26 -10.81 4.44
N MET A 75 -0.30 -12.14 4.63
CA MET A 75 -0.34 -12.72 5.97
C MET A 75 0.92 -12.39 6.79
N GLU A 76 2.09 -12.36 6.16
CA GLU A 76 3.33 -12.02 6.84
C GLU A 76 3.36 -10.56 7.31
N GLU A 77 2.90 -9.61 6.48
CA GLU A 77 2.82 -8.20 6.90
C GLU A 77 1.81 -7.99 8.04
N SER A 78 0.78 -8.83 8.14
CA SER A 78 -0.13 -8.81 9.30
C SER A 78 0.58 -9.19 10.59
N LYS A 79 1.53 -10.14 10.54
CA LYS A 79 2.34 -10.53 11.70
C LYS A 79 3.36 -9.45 12.04
N HIS A 80 4.00 -8.84 11.04
CA HIS A 80 4.92 -7.72 11.24
C HIS A 80 4.20 -6.54 11.90
N LYS A 81 3.01 -6.19 11.39
CA LYS A 81 2.18 -5.14 12.00
C LYS A 81 1.85 -5.44 13.46
N LEU A 82 1.42 -6.66 13.78
CA LEU A 82 1.13 -7.06 15.15
C LEU A 82 2.37 -6.92 16.05
N ARG A 83 3.55 -7.30 15.55
CA ARG A 83 4.81 -7.13 16.31
C ARG A 83 5.09 -5.66 16.63
N PHE A 84 4.89 -4.75 15.68
CA PHE A 84 5.04 -3.31 15.95
C PHE A 84 3.97 -2.77 16.91
N GLU A 85 2.73 -3.27 16.84
CA GLU A 85 1.66 -2.88 17.77
C GLU A 85 1.99 -3.31 19.20
N LEU A 86 2.54 -4.52 19.39
CA LEU A 86 2.98 -5.00 20.69
C LEU A 86 4.16 -4.17 21.23
N GLU A 87 5.17 -3.91 20.39
CA GLU A 87 6.32 -3.08 20.75
C GLU A 87 5.90 -1.65 21.15
N TYR A 88 4.93 -1.09 20.44
CA TYR A 88 4.36 0.23 20.73
C TYR A 88 3.61 0.22 22.07
N ASP A 89 2.79 -0.79 22.35
CA ASP A 89 2.11 -0.95 23.64
C ASP A 89 3.12 -1.03 24.79
N GLU A 90 4.17 -1.85 24.61
CA GLU A 90 5.15 -2.11 25.67
C GLU A 90 6.06 -0.91 25.97
N ASN A 91 6.53 -0.19 24.94
CA ASN A 91 7.60 0.80 25.10
C ASN A 91 7.13 2.24 24.95
N VAL A 92 5.93 2.49 24.42
CA VAL A 92 5.39 3.85 24.30
C VAL A 92 4.22 4.07 25.26
N LEU A 93 3.27 3.14 25.33
CA LEU A 93 2.08 3.34 26.17
C LEU A 93 2.35 3.09 27.67
N ARG A 94 3.34 2.26 28.02
CA ARG A 94 3.70 2.00 29.42
C ARG A 94 4.69 2.99 30.02
N GLU A 95 5.39 3.76 29.18
CA GLU A 95 6.34 4.79 29.64
C GLU A 95 5.70 6.18 29.82
N ASN A 96 4.42 6.34 29.49
CA ASN A 96 3.62 7.57 29.70
C ASN A 96 2.64 7.43 30.87
#